data_AF-A0A850MT88-F1
#
_entry.id   AF-A0A850MT88-F1
#
_cell.length_a   1.000
_cell.length_b   1.000
_cell.length_c   1.000
_cell.angle_alpha   90.00
_cell.angle_beta   90.00
_cell.angle_gamma   90.00
#
_symmetry.space_group_name_H-M   'P 1'
#
loop_
_entity.id
_entity.type
_entity.pdbx_description
1 polymer ?
#
loop_
_entity_poly.entity_id
_entity_poly.type
_entity_poly.pdbx_seq_one_letter_code
_entity_poly.pdbx_strand_id
1 'polypeptide(L)' 'MKNNKEILIIGAGPAGLVAAINLNREGFKVVVREKQDSVGGDPGWHPSVHTTPVAAPGLYDY' A
#
# COMPACT_ATOMS: atom_id res chain seq x y z
N MET A 1 15.90 20.50 6.91
CA MET A 1 15.43 19.30 6.16
C MET A 1 16.61 18.38 5.95
N LYS A 2 16.48 17.09 6.29
CA LYS A 2 17.55 16.11 6.03
C LYS A 2 17.66 15.94 4.51
N ASN A 3 18.77 16.40 3.94
CA ASN A 3 19.08 16.41 2.49
C ASN A 3 18.05 17.12 1.61
N ASN A 4 18.50 18.01 0.73
CA ASN A 4 17.64 18.71 -0.24
C ASN A 4 17.16 17.79 -1.41
N LYS A 5 17.17 16.47 -1.20
CA LYS A 5 16.82 15.46 -2.20
C LYS A 5 15.41 14.96 -1.91
N GLU A 6 14.59 14.94 -2.95
CA GLU A 6 13.25 14.37 -2.91
C GLU A 6 13.32 12.85 -3.08
N ILE A 7 12.57 12.11 -2.27
CA ILE A 7 12.46 10.66 -2.34
C ILE A 7 11.19 10.29 -3.09
N LEU A 8 11.34 9.56 -4.19
CA LEU A 8 10.23 9.01 -4.97
C LEU A 8 9.97 7.56 -4.56
N ILE A 9 8.74 7.28 -4.14
CA ILE A 9 8.24 5.93 -3.82
C ILE A 9 7.29 5.49 -4.93
N ILE A 10 7.53 4.30 -5.48
CA ILE A 10 6.68 3.68 -6.51
C ILE A 10 5.82 2.60 -5.84
N GLY A 11 4.50 2.79 -5.88
CA GLY A 11 3.50 1.92 -5.26
C GLY A 11 2.93 2.54 -3.97
N ALA A 12 1.61 2.71 -3.92
CA ALA A 12 0.84 3.18 -2.76
C ALA A 12 0.08 2.03 -2.06
N GLY A 13 0.66 0.83 -2.06
CA GLY A 13 0.24 -0.25 -1.18
C GLY A 13 0.71 -0.04 0.27
N PRO A 14 0.38 -0.98 1.19
CA PRO A 14 0.71 -0.85 2.61
C PRO A 14 2.20 -0.59 2.85
N ALA A 15 3.08 -1.30 2.15
CA ALA A 15 4.53 -1.12 2.27
C ALA A 15 5.00 0.28 1.85
N GLY A 16 4.51 0.78 0.70
CA GLY A 16 4.89 2.09 0.18
C GLY A 16 4.40 3.24 1.06
N LEU A 17 3.16 3.14 1.56
CA LEU A 17 2.59 4.14 2.48
C LEU A 17 3.32 4.16 3.83
N VAL A 18 3.65 3.00 4.39
CA VAL A 18 4.43 2.92 5.64
C VAL A 18 5.83 3.52 5.45
N ALA A 19 6.50 3.22 4.33
CA ALA A 19 7.79 3.81 3.99
C ALA A 19 7.69 5.34 3.87
N ALA A 20 6.65 5.86 3.20
CA ALA A 20 6.42 7.28 3.05
C ALA A 20 6.23 7.98 4.41
N ILE A 21 5.44 7.40 5.29
CA ILE A 21 5.19 7.93 6.64
C ILE A 21 6.49 8.00 7.44
N ASN A 22 7.28 6.93 7.45
CA ASN A 22 8.53 6.88 8.21
C ASN A 22 9.56 7.89 7.68
N LEU A 23 9.74 7.96 6.36
CA LEU A 23 10.66 8.92 5.75
C LEU A 23 10.22 10.37 5.97
N ASN A 24 8.92 10.64 5.89
CA ASN A 24 8.41 11.99 6.19
C ASN A 24 8.65 12.38 7.65
N ARG A 25 8.43 11.46 8.60
CA ARG A 25 8.72 11.66 10.03
C ARG A 25 10.20 11.92 10.31
N GLU A 26 11.09 11.33 9.52
CA GLU A 26 12.52 11.62 9.59
C GLU A 26 12.93 12.98 8.99
N GLY A 27 11.99 13.70 8.37
CA GLY A 27 12.22 15.04 7.82
C GLY A 27 12.67 15.07 6.36
N PHE A 28 12.43 13.99 5.61
CA PHE A 28 12.62 13.93 4.16
C PHE A 28 11.38 14.43 3.41
N LYS A 29 11.61 15.02 2.23
CA LYS A 29 10.53 15.33 1.26
C LYS A 29 10.25 14.06 0.45
N VAL A 30 9.02 13.59 0.47
CA VAL A 30 8.62 12.31 -0.13
C VAL A 30 7.47 12.51 -1.11
N VAL A 31 7.53 11.84 -2.25
CA VAL A 31 6.47 11.75 -3.26
C VAL A 31 6.14 10.28 -3.50
N VAL A 32 4.86 9.92 -3.42
CA VAL A 32 4.38 8.56 -3.73
C VAL A 32 3.67 8.60 -5.08
N ARG A 33 3.96 7.62 -5.96
CA ARG A 33 3.27 7.43 -7.23
C ARG A 33 2.65 6.05 -7.27
N GLU A 34 1.38 5.99 -7.62
CA GLU A 34 0.62 4.76 -7.82
C GLU A 34 0.16 4.69 -9.27
N LYS A 35 0.14 3.49 -9.83
CA LYS A 35 -0.39 3.21 -11.16
C LYS A 35 -1.92 3.16 -11.15
N GLN A 36 -2.50 2.64 -10.08
CA GLN A 36 -3.94 2.53 -9.89
C GLN A 36 -4.59 3.87 -9.55
N ASP A 37 -5.90 3.96 -9.76
CA ASP A 37 -6.71 5.15 -9.45
C ASP A 37 -6.90 5.38 -7.94
N SER A 38 -6.59 4.37 -7.12
CA SER A 38 -6.71 4.39 -5.67
C SER A 38 -5.46 3.88 -4.97
N VAL A 39 -5.22 4.37 -3.75
CA VAL A 39 -4.21 3.84 -2.84
C VAL A 39 -4.73 2.62 -2.08
N GLY A 40 -3.84 1.82 -1.48
CA GLY A 40 -4.20 0.67 -0.65
C GLY A 40 -3.64 -0.67 -1.15
N GLY A 41 -3.12 -0.72 -2.38
CA GLY A 41 -2.65 -1.95 -3.00
C GLY A 41 -3.79 -2.70 -3.69
N ASP A 42 -3.65 -4.01 -3.84
CA ASP A 42 -4.64 -4.82 -4.54
C ASP A 42 -6.02 -4.78 -3.83
N PRO A 43 -7.11 -4.39 -4.52
CA PRO A 43 -8.45 -4.30 -3.91
C PRO A 43 -8.99 -5.64 -3.39
N GLY A 44 -8.51 -6.76 -3.93
CA GLY A 44 -8.87 -8.10 -3.48
C GLY A 44 -8.10 -8.55 -2.23
N TRP A 45 -7.14 -7.76 -1.78
CA TRP A 45 -6.34 -8.08 -0.60
C TRP A 45 -7.00 -7.54 0.68
N HIS A 46 -7.66 -8.44 1.40
CA HIS A 46 -8.20 -8.13 2.73
C HIS A 46 -7.16 -8.54 3.79
N PRO A 47 -6.56 -7.63 4.58
CA PRO A 47 -5.48 -7.97 5.53
C PRO A 47 -5.85 -9.02 6.58
N SER A 48 -7.16 -9.20 6.83
CA SER A 48 -7.74 -10.19 7.73
C SER A 48 -8.10 -11.53 7.08
N VAL A 49 -8.03 -11.70 5.74
CA VAL A 49 -8.26 -13.01 5.08
C VAL A 49 -6.97 -13.82 5.09
N HIS A 50 -6.54 -14.14 6.30
CA HIS A 50 -5.56 -15.19 6.50
C HIS A 50 -6.20 -16.50 6.01
N THR A 51 -5.73 -16.98 4.86
CA THR A 51 -5.78 -18.38 4.39
C THR A 51 -7.14 -19.00 4.02
N THR A 52 -8.29 -18.36 4.22
CA THR A 52 -9.56 -18.90 3.72
C THR A 52 -9.80 -18.44 2.28
N PRO A 53 -9.94 -19.35 1.28
CA PRO A 53 -10.35 -18.99 -0.06
C PRO A 53 -11.84 -18.59 -0.05
N VAL A 54 -12.15 -17.40 0.45
CA VAL A 54 -13.51 -16.83 0.44
C VAL A 54 -13.93 -16.45 -0.99
N ALA A 55 -12.98 -16.41 -1.92
CA ALA A 55 -13.22 -16.09 -3.32
C ALA A 55 -13.31 -17.32 -4.26
N ALA A 56 -13.58 -18.52 -3.74
CA ALA A 56 -14.04 -19.61 -4.59
C ALA A 56 -15.56 -19.45 -4.83
N PRO A 57 -16.03 -19.24 -6.07
CA PRO A 57 -17.45 -19.32 -6.38
C PRO A 57 -17.99 -20.70 -5.94
N GLY A 58 -19.08 -20.75 -5.19
CA GLY A 58 -19.70 -21.99 -4.73
C GLY A 58 -19.44 -22.40 -3.28
N LEU A 59 -18.70 -21.62 -2.49
CA LEU A 59 -18.43 -21.97 -1.07
C LEU A 59 -19.59 -21.64 -0.10
N TYR A 60 -20.57 -20.84 -0.56
CA TYR A 60 -21.72 -20.36 0.21
C TYR A 60 -23.06 -20.79 -0.39
N ASP A 61 -23.03 -21.67 -1.39
CA ASP A 61 -24.22 -22.23 -2.04
C ASP A 61 -24.74 -23.46 -1.26
N TYR A 62 -25.01 -23.28 0.05
CA TYR A 62 -25.75 -24.26 0.86
C TYR A 62 -27.24 -23.89 0.92
#